data_AF-A0A0J7IL61-F1
#
_entry.id   AF-A0A0J7IL61-F1
#
_cell.length_a   1.000
_cell.length_b   1.000
_cell.length_c   1.000
_cell.angle_alpha   90.00
_cell.angle_beta   90.00
_cell.angle_gamma   90.00
#
_symmetry.space_group_name_H-M   'P 1'
#
loop_
_entity.id
_entity.type
_entity.pdbx_description
1 polymer ?
#
loop_
_entity_poly.entity_id
_entity_poly.type
_entity_poly.pdbx_seq_one_letter_code
_entity_poly.pdbx_strand_id
1 'polypeptide(L)'
;MLAETIDDDEYIEIKKDCKDQIETLEIQLNILLEQSKVDIPKLIDQAIESLTIIWKTYSEGGIAVKRKIIGSIFPEKLEFDGNHYRTTESTPS
;
A
#
# COMPACT_ATOMS: atom_id res chain seq x y z
N MET A 1 57.02 -4.41 -2.43
CA MET A 1 55.62 -3.97 -2.47
C MET A 1 55.05 -4.55 -3.75
N LEU A 2 54.28 -5.64 -3.63
CA LEU A 2 53.52 -6.16 -4.77
C LEU A 2 52.46 -5.11 -5.04
N ALA A 3 52.53 -4.43 -6.19
CA ALA A 3 51.39 -3.66 -6.64
C ALA A 3 50.23 -4.64 -6.74
N GLU A 4 49.17 -4.42 -5.98
CA GLU A 4 47.91 -5.17 -6.10
C GLU A 4 47.33 -4.85 -7.48
N THR A 5 47.83 -5.56 -8.48
CA THR A 5 47.33 -5.52 -9.85
C THR A 5 46.25 -6.58 -9.93
N ILE A 6 45.03 -6.11 -10.19
CA ILE A 6 43.90 -6.97 -10.51
C ILE A 6 44.31 -7.87 -11.68
N ASP A 7 44.19 -9.17 -11.50
CA ASP A 7 44.45 -10.14 -12.56
C ASP A 7 43.25 -10.24 -13.53
N ASP A 8 43.45 -10.90 -14.67
CA ASP A 8 42.45 -10.96 -15.72
C ASP A 8 41.16 -11.69 -15.25
N ASP A 9 41.29 -12.69 -14.38
CA ASP A 9 40.16 -13.46 -13.86
C ASP A 9 39.36 -12.61 -12.86
N GLU A 10 40.04 -11.89 -11.96
CA GLU A 10 39.42 -10.95 -11.02
C GLU A 10 38.70 -9.80 -11.76
N TYR A 11 39.29 -9.27 -12.84
CA TYR A 11 38.63 -8.26 -13.68
C TYR A 11 37.36 -8.80 -14.36
N ILE A 12 37.38 -10.04 -14.86
CA ILE A 12 36.22 -10.68 -15.48
C ILE A 12 35.10 -10.87 -14.46
N GLU A 13 35.43 -11.31 -13.25
CA GLU A 13 34.45 -11.47 -12.17
C GLU A 13 33.82 -10.14 -11.77
N ILE A 14 34.62 -9.11 -11.53
CA ILE A 14 34.13 -7.75 -11.20
C ILE A 14 33.23 -7.22 -12.33
N LYS A 15 33.64 -7.40 -13.58
CA LYS A 15 32.84 -6.97 -14.74
C LYS A 15 31.51 -7.70 -14.84
N LYS A 16 31.49 -8.99 -14.51
CA LYS A 16 30.26 -9.78 -14.49
C LYS A 16 29.34 -9.31 -13.37
N ASP A 17 29.86 -9.20 -12.14
CA ASP A 17 29.09 -8.76 -10.99
C ASP A 17 28.48 -7.36 -11.21
N CYS A 18 29.25 -6.43 -11.76
CA CYS A 18 28.75 -5.10 -12.11
C CYS A 18 27.62 -5.16 -13.14
N LYS A 19 27.69 -6.06 -14.14
CA LYS A 19 26.61 -6.22 -15.13
C LYS A 19 25.34 -6.80 -14.49
N ASP A 20 25.50 -7.81 -13.65
CA ASP A 20 24.38 -8.45 -12.95
C ASP A 20 23.67 -7.45 -12.01
N GLN A 21 24.44 -6.56 -11.36
CA GLN A 21 23.90 -5.46 -10.56
C GLN A 21 23.14 -4.43 -11.41
N ILE A 22 23.67 -4.04 -12.57
CA ILE A 22 23.00 -3.11 -13.49
C ILE A 22 21.67 -3.70 -13.95
N GLU A 23 21.65 -4.96 -14.39
CA GLU A 23 20.43 -5.63 -14.84
C GLU A 23 19.38 -5.70 -13.71
N THR A 24 19.82 -6.03 -12.49
CA THR A 24 18.95 -6.05 -11.32
C THR A 24 18.33 -4.68 -11.05
N LEU A 25 19.13 -3.61 -11.09
CA LEU A 25 18.66 -2.24 -10.86
C LEU A 25 17.71 -1.77 -11.97
N GLU A 26 17.95 -2.14 -13.22
CA GLU A 26 17.06 -1.83 -14.34
C GLU A 26 15.70 -2.53 -14.18
N ILE A 27 15.68 -3.80 -13.76
CA ILE A 27 14.45 -4.54 -13.46
C ILE A 27 13.67 -3.84 -12.33
N GLN A 28 14.35 -3.49 -11.23
CA GLN A 28 13.72 -2.79 -10.11
C GLN A 28 13.13 -1.44 -10.53
N LEU A 29 13.87 -0.66 -11.31
CA LEU A 29 13.40 0.63 -11.82
C LEU A 29 12.15 0.45 -12.68
N ASN A 30 12.12 -0.54 -13.58
CA ASN A 30 10.96 -0.80 -14.42
C ASN A 30 9.73 -1.19 -13.60
N ILE A 31 9.88 -2.04 -12.58
CA ILE A 31 8.79 -2.41 -11.66
C ILE A 31 8.24 -1.16 -10.94
N LEU A 32 9.12 -0.29 -10.44
CA LEU A 32 8.71 0.94 -9.76
C LEU A 32 8.00 1.91 -10.71
N LEU A 33 8.48 2.04 -11.94
CA LEU A 33 7.83 2.85 -12.97
C LEU A 33 6.44 2.31 -13.32
N GLU A 34 6.27 0.99 -13.39
CA GLU A 34 4.95 0.38 -13.59
C GLU A 34 4.01 0.62 -12.40
N GLN A 35 4.51 0.49 -11.17
CA GLN A 35 3.73 0.77 -9.96
C GLN A 35 3.36 2.26 -9.82
N SER A 36 4.19 3.17 -10.34
CA SER A 36 3.93 4.61 -10.31
C SER A 36 2.83 5.08 -11.26
N LYS A 37 2.34 4.22 -12.17
CA LYS A 37 1.20 4.51 -13.06
C LYS A 37 -0.15 4.40 -12.35
N VAL A 38 -0.22 4.93 -11.13
CA VAL A 38 -1.50 5.13 -10.46
C VAL A 38 -2.16 6.33 -11.14
N ASP A 39 -3.24 6.06 -11.86
CA ASP A 39 -4.08 7.10 -12.46
C ASP A 39 -4.91 7.77 -11.34
N ILE A 40 -4.29 8.76 -10.70
CA ILE A 40 -4.88 9.52 -9.59
C ILE A 40 -6.23 10.15 -10.00
N PRO A 41 -6.37 10.80 -11.18
CA PRO A 41 -7.68 11.25 -11.66
C PRO A 41 -8.73 10.14 -11.68
N LYS A 42 -8.41 8.97 -12.24
CA LYS A 42 -9.35 7.84 -12.26
C LYS A 42 -9.72 7.35 -10.86
N LEU A 43 -8.77 7.33 -9.92
CA LEU A 43 -9.07 6.96 -8.53
C LEU A 43 -10.00 7.98 -7.86
N ILE A 44 -9.82 9.28 -8.15
CA ILE A 44 -10.70 10.34 -7.64
C ILE A 44 -12.11 10.17 -8.22
N ASP A 45 -12.24 9.93 -9.52
CA ASP A 45 -13.53 9.69 -10.16
C ASP A 45 -14.25 8.48 -9.54
N GLN A 46 -13.53 7.37 -9.33
CA GLN A 46 -14.07 6.18 -8.68
C GLN A 46 -14.50 6.43 -7.21
N ALA A 47 -13.74 7.24 -6.48
CA ALA A 47 -14.07 7.61 -5.11
C ALA A 47 -15.34 8.49 -5.06
N ILE A 48 -15.45 9.46 -5.97
CA ILE A 48 -16.65 10.31 -6.09
C ILE A 48 -17.86 9.45 -6.44
N GLU A 49 -17.76 8.60 -7.47
CA GLU A 49 -18.85 7.68 -7.84
C GLU A 49 -19.30 6.84 -6.65
N SER A 50 -18.36 6.25 -5.92
CA SER A 50 -18.66 5.44 -4.73
C SER A 50 -19.37 6.24 -3.63
N LEU A 51 -18.95 7.49 -3.40
CA LEU A 51 -19.60 8.38 -2.43
C LEU A 51 -21.00 8.80 -2.89
N THR A 52 -21.23 9.04 -4.19
CA THR A 52 -22.57 9.42 -4.69
C THR A 52 -23.61 8.33 -4.48
N ILE A 53 -23.21 7.06 -4.57
CA ILE A 53 -24.12 5.93 -4.40
C ILE A 53 -24.17 5.39 -2.97
N ILE A 54 -23.33 5.89 -2.05
CA ILE A 54 -23.17 5.34 -0.70
C ILE A 54 -24.49 5.30 0.08
N TRP A 55 -25.33 6.33 -0.07
CA TRP A 55 -26.66 6.39 0.53
C TRP A 55 -27.57 5.26 0.02
N LYS A 56 -27.56 5.03 -1.29
CA LYS A 56 -28.35 3.98 -1.92
C LYS A 56 -27.84 2.61 -1.50
N THR A 57 -26.53 2.39 -1.56
CA THR A 57 -25.87 1.14 -1.12
C THR A 57 -26.12 0.86 0.36
N TYR A 58 -26.14 1.88 1.21
CA TYR A 58 -26.50 1.73 2.61
C TYR A 58 -27.98 1.35 2.77
N SER A 59 -28.88 2.05 2.08
CA SER A 59 -30.33 1.86 2.22
C SER A 59 -30.79 0.49 1.74
N GLU A 60 -30.31 0.06 0.57
CA GLU A 60 -30.66 -1.20 -0.09
C GLU A 60 -29.83 -2.39 0.40
N GLY A 61 -28.68 -2.12 1.04
CA GLY A 61 -27.76 -3.15 1.52
C GLY A 61 -28.25 -3.91 2.75
N GLY A 62 -27.82 -5.17 2.86
CA GLY A 62 -28.01 -5.97 4.06
C GLY A 62 -27.20 -5.48 5.26
N ILE A 63 -27.43 -6.07 6.44
CA ILE A 63 -26.78 -5.69 7.70
C ILE A 63 -25.24 -5.66 7.60
N ALA A 64 -24.65 -6.61 6.87
CA ALA A 64 -23.20 -6.66 6.64
C ALA A 64 -22.67 -5.45 5.87
N VAL A 65 -23.38 -5.03 4.81
CA VAL A 65 -23.02 -3.86 3.99
C VAL A 65 -23.13 -2.58 4.81
N LYS A 66 -24.23 -2.43 5.55
CA LYS A 66 -24.45 -1.30 6.47
C LYS A 66 -23.34 -1.18 7.50
N ARG A 67 -22.96 -2.30 8.14
CA ARG A 67 -21.87 -2.33 9.13
C ARG A 67 -20.52 -1.95 8.52
N LYS A 68 -20.22 -2.42 7.31
CA LYS A 68 -18.98 -2.07 6.60
C LYS A 68 -18.91 -0.58 6.27
N ILE A 69 -20.02 0.01 5.79
CA ILE A 69 -20.09 1.45 5.51
C ILE A 69 -19.91 2.26 6.80
N ILE A 70 -20.63 1.91 7.87
CA ILE A 70 -20.51 2.61 9.17
C ILE A 70 -19.09 2.51 9.71
N GLY A 71 -18.48 1.31 9.70
CA GLY A 71 -17.10 1.12 10.17
C GLY A 71 -16.06 1.84 9.30
N SER A 72 -16.35 2.06 8.02
CA SER A 72 -15.50 2.86 7.13
C SER A 72 -15.60 4.37 7.39
N ILE A 73 -16.73 4.87 7.89
CA ILE A 73 -16.94 6.31 8.19
C ILE A 73 -16.54 6.62 9.64
N PHE A 74 -16.76 5.67 10.55
CA PHE A 74 -16.50 5.81 11.98
C PHE A 74 -15.59 4.67 12.45
N PRO A 75 -14.28 4.73 12.15
CA PRO A 75 -13.33 3.66 12.46
C PRO A 75 -13.24 3.37 13.98
N GLU A 76 -13.58 4.35 14.82
CA GLU A 76 -13.46 4.25 16.28
C GLU A 76 -14.78 3.86 17.00
N LYS A 77 -15.89 3.61 16.29
CA LYS A 77 -17.21 3.40 16.94
C LYS A 77 -17.85 2.05 16.66
N LEU A 78 -17.15 0.95 16.91
CA LEU A 78 -17.73 -0.39 16.80
C LEU A 78 -17.36 -1.29 17.98
N GLU A 79 -18.02 -1.09 19.12
CA GLU A 79 -18.37 -2.19 20.02
C GLU A 79 -19.86 -2.10 20.37
N PHE A 80 -20.61 -3.14 20.01
CA PHE A 80 -22.02 -3.29 20.33
C PHE A 80 -22.18 -4.58 21.14
N ASP A 81 -22.19 -4.46 22.47
CA ASP A 81 -22.39 -5.58 23.42
C ASP A 81 -23.81 -5.57 24.02
N GLY A 82 -24.79 -5.05 23.30
CA GLY A 82 -26.21 -5.18 23.66
C GLY A 82 -26.66 -4.60 25.02
N ASN A 83 -25.79 -4.10 25.90
CA ASN A 83 -26.17 -3.70 27.26
C ASN A 83 -25.41 -2.54 27.91
N HIS A 84 -24.17 -2.19 27.53
CA HIS A 84 -23.48 -1.01 28.12
C HIS A 84 -22.50 -0.34 27.15
N TYR A 85 -22.42 0.99 27.22
CA TYR A 85 -21.42 1.81 26.52
C TYR A 85 -20.35 2.27 27.51
N ARG A 86 -19.09 1.94 27.30
CA ARG A 86 -17.96 2.64 27.94
C ARG A 86 -16.91 2.95 26.88
N THR A 87 -16.59 4.22 26.72
CA THR A 87 -15.44 4.65 25.96
C THR A 87 -14.19 4.41 26.81
N THR A 88 -13.21 3.69 26.27
CA THR A 88 -11.84 3.73 26.77
C THR A 88 -11.32 5.15 26.52
N GLU A 89 -11.42 6.00 27.55
CA GLU A 89 -10.68 7.25 27.58
C GLU A 89 -9.18 6.92 27.51
N SER A 90 -8.56 7.28 26.39
CA SER A 90 -7.12 7.32 26.25
C SER A 90 -6.56 8.47 27.07
N THR A 91 -6.34 8.24 28.37
CA THR A 91 -5.43 9.06 29.17
C THR A 91 -4.48 8.16 29.96
N PRO A 92 -3.17 8.15 29.64
CA PRO A 92 -2.16 7.65 30.55
C PRO A 92 -1.70 8.80 31.47
N SER A 93 -1.79 8.56 32.78
CA SER A 93 -1.16 9.35 33.86
C SER A 93 0.35 9.14 33.91
#